data_AF-A0A654M3R6-F1
#
_entry.id   AF-A0A654M3R6-F1
#
_cell.length_a   1.000
_cell.length_b   1.000
_cell.length_c   1.000
_cell.angle_alpha   90.00
_cell.angle_beta   90.00
_cell.angle_gamma   90.00
#
_symmetry.space_group_name_H-M   'P 1'
#
loop_
_entity.id
_entity.type
_entity.pdbx_description
1 polymer ?
#
loop_
_entity_poly.entity_id
_entity_poly.type
_entity_poly.pdbx_seq_one_letter_code
_entity_poly.pdbx_strand_id
1 'polypeptide(L)'
;MSKPGFDCEINNFILFFYMTPLLKKYECVAMGGTFDILHIGHIELLKKSFEIGKFVIIGLSSDNLVKERLMKKINNSYEVRKQNLVKIIEMEVGSNFYEITKLEDVFGPLMFSEKVDCMVASTETSYKGKHVNEVRTRMGLPVIDIVSVELKLAQDGLPISSSRIRANEIDQMGNTIKNKK
;
A
#
# COMPACT_ATOMS: atom_id res chain seq x y z
N MET A 1 40.21 -38.03 34.81
CA MET A 1 38.97 -38.23 34.02
C MET A 1 38.55 -36.88 33.48
N SER A 2 38.73 -36.70 32.18
CA SER A 2 38.45 -35.50 31.39
C SER A 2 36.94 -35.26 31.26
N LYS A 3 36.46 -34.08 31.64
CA LYS A 3 35.14 -33.58 31.22
C LYS A 3 35.26 -33.06 29.78
N PRO A 4 34.35 -33.43 28.86
CA PRO A 4 34.33 -32.82 27.54
C PRO A 4 33.77 -31.39 27.65
N GLY A 5 34.43 -30.46 26.96
CA GLY A 5 33.91 -29.12 26.71
C GLY A 5 32.63 -29.21 25.88
N PHE A 6 31.63 -28.42 26.25
CA PHE A 6 30.55 -28.08 25.34
C PHE A 6 30.90 -26.74 24.73
N ASP A 7 31.20 -26.77 23.43
CA ASP A 7 31.56 -25.64 22.60
C ASP A 7 30.47 -24.56 22.65
N CYS A 8 30.89 -23.37 23.09
CA CYS A 8 30.14 -22.13 23.03
C CYS A 8 30.26 -21.53 21.62
N GLU A 9 29.67 -22.17 20.62
CA GLU A 9 29.59 -21.60 19.25
C GLU A 9 28.21 -21.67 18.61
N ILE A 10 27.25 -22.37 19.22
CA ILE A 10 25.87 -22.37 18.75
C ILE A 10 25.11 -21.30 19.50
N ASN A 11 25.24 -20.02 19.11
CA ASN A 11 24.22 -19.00 19.41
C ASN A 11 24.37 -17.66 18.69
N ASN A 12 25.40 -17.40 17.89
CA ASN A 12 25.41 -16.15 17.10
C ASN A 12 24.57 -16.24 15.82
N PHE A 13 24.50 -17.40 15.15
CA PHE A 13 23.73 -17.50 13.89
C PHE A 13 22.22 -17.54 14.11
N ILE A 14 21.77 -18.24 15.15
CA ILE A 14 20.36 -18.33 15.53
C ILE A 14 19.88 -16.99 16.08
N LEU A 15 20.67 -16.33 16.94
CA LEU A 15 20.32 -15.00 17.45
C LEU A 15 20.36 -13.94 16.35
N PHE A 16 21.31 -14.00 15.41
CA PHE A 16 21.35 -13.12 14.23
C PHE A 16 20.12 -13.27 13.33
N PHE A 17 19.61 -14.50 13.16
CA PHE A 17 18.40 -14.77 12.39
C PHE A 17 17.12 -14.23 13.06
N TYR A 18 17.06 -14.26 14.40
CA TYR A 18 15.93 -13.70 15.17
C TYR A 18 16.08 -12.20 15.48
N MET A 19 17.25 -11.61 15.27
CA MET A 19 17.55 -10.21 15.60
C MET A 19 17.92 -9.33 14.42
N THR A 20 17.87 -9.78 13.17
CA THR A 20 17.78 -8.81 12.08
C THR A 20 16.41 -8.11 12.19
N PRO A 21 16.32 -6.82 12.57
CA PRO A 21 15.15 -6.07 12.14
C PRO A 21 15.09 -6.28 10.63
N LEU A 22 13.95 -6.72 10.11
CA LEU A 22 13.67 -6.79 8.67
C LEU A 22 14.16 -5.48 8.05
N LEU A 23 15.35 -5.51 7.46
CA LEU A 23 16.01 -4.33 6.94
C LEU A 23 15.14 -3.88 5.78
N LYS A 24 14.35 -2.84 6.02
CA LYS A 24 13.46 -2.26 5.02
C LYS A 24 14.33 -1.82 3.85
N LYS A 25 13.97 -2.27 2.65
CA LYS A 25 14.73 -2.00 1.43
C LYS A 25 14.73 -0.50 1.08
N TYR A 26 13.64 0.19 1.40
CA TYR A 26 13.39 1.57 0.98
C TYR A 26 13.29 2.50 2.17
N GLU A 27 13.83 3.71 2.04
CA GLU A 27 13.70 4.74 3.06
C GLU A 27 12.27 5.29 3.08
N CYS A 28 11.67 5.54 1.90
CA CYS A 28 10.35 6.17 1.80
C CYS A 28 9.53 5.62 0.64
N VAL A 29 8.51 4.84 1.00
CA VAL A 29 7.57 4.27 0.04
C VAL A 29 6.36 5.18 -0.13
N ALA A 30 6.04 5.50 -1.37
CA ALA A 30 4.82 6.18 -1.75
C ALA A 30 3.78 5.20 -2.29
N MET A 31 2.54 5.32 -1.83
CA MET A 31 1.38 4.67 -2.44
C MET A 31 0.19 5.63 -2.44
N GLY A 32 -0.85 5.33 -3.22
CA GLY A 32 -2.01 6.21 -3.26
C GLY A 32 -3.28 5.52 -3.71
N GLY A 33 -4.41 6.14 -3.38
CA GLY A 33 -5.71 5.60 -3.70
C GLY A 33 -6.85 6.48 -3.21
N THR A 34 -8.06 6.11 -3.63
CA THR A 34 -9.29 6.77 -3.19
C THR A 34 -9.74 6.22 -1.83
N PHE A 35 -9.54 4.93 -1.55
CA PHE A 35 -9.89 4.27 -0.28
C PHE A 35 -11.33 4.55 0.18
N ASP A 36 -12.30 4.55 -0.75
CA ASP A 36 -13.71 4.82 -0.44
C ASP A 36 -14.36 3.69 0.37
N ILE A 37 -14.25 2.46 -0.13
CA ILE A 37 -14.58 1.26 0.61
C ILE A 37 -13.31 0.43 0.69
N LEU A 38 -12.76 0.33 1.90
CA LEU A 38 -11.59 -0.47 2.19
C LEU A 38 -11.93 -1.96 2.06
N HIS A 39 -11.04 -2.72 1.44
CA HIS A 39 -11.22 -4.14 1.14
C HIS A 39 -9.86 -4.82 1.14
N ILE A 40 -9.82 -6.15 1.08
CA ILE A 40 -8.59 -6.93 1.22
C ILE A 40 -7.48 -6.49 0.25
N GLY A 41 -7.81 -6.14 -1.00
CA GLY A 41 -6.84 -5.58 -1.95
C GLY A 41 -6.12 -4.29 -1.47
N HIS A 42 -6.81 -3.38 -0.78
CA HIS A 42 -6.17 -2.20 -0.18
C HIS A 42 -5.26 -2.59 0.99
N ILE A 43 -5.68 -3.56 1.80
CA ILE A 43 -4.91 -4.05 2.95
C ILE A 43 -3.58 -4.64 2.48
N GLU A 44 -3.57 -5.39 1.38
CA GLU A 44 -2.34 -6.00 0.83
C GLU A 44 -1.36 -4.95 0.29
N LEU A 45 -1.87 -3.89 -0.36
CA LEU A 45 -1.04 -2.75 -0.78
C LEU A 45 -0.40 -2.03 0.43
N LEU A 46 -1.19 -1.80 1.49
CA LEU A 46 -0.70 -1.21 2.72
C LEU A 46 0.37 -2.11 3.36
N LYS A 47 0.04 -3.38 3.61
CA LYS A 47 0.98 -4.37 4.18
C LYS A 47 2.28 -4.42 3.40
N LYS A 48 2.22 -4.46 2.06
CA LYS A 48 3.44 -4.47 1.24
C LYS A 48 4.25 -3.19 1.39
N SER A 49 3.61 -2.03 1.42
CA SER A 49 4.30 -0.73 1.57
C SER A 49 5.02 -0.63 2.92
N PHE A 50 4.36 -1.04 4.00
CA PHE A 50 4.95 -1.08 5.34
C PHE A 50 5.96 -2.22 5.52
N GLU A 51 5.85 -3.32 4.75
CA GLU A 51 6.81 -4.42 4.75
C GLU A 51 8.18 -3.96 4.21
N ILE A 52 8.20 -3.14 3.16
CA ILE A 52 9.42 -2.80 2.41
C ILE A 52 9.98 -1.39 2.73
N GLY A 53 9.17 -0.50 3.29
CA GLY A 53 9.53 0.89 3.59
C GLY A 53 9.80 1.15 5.07
N LYS A 54 10.77 2.02 5.37
CA LYS A 54 10.94 2.58 6.73
C LYS A 54 9.89 3.62 7.06
N PHE A 55 9.54 4.45 6.07
CA PHE A 55 8.45 5.42 6.14
C PHE A 55 7.50 5.23 4.96
N VAL A 56 6.19 5.41 5.19
CA VAL A 56 5.18 5.26 4.13
C VAL A 56 4.40 6.56 3.97
N ILE A 57 4.37 7.13 2.76
CA ILE A 57 3.49 8.24 2.42
C ILE A 57 2.29 7.69 1.64
N ILE A 58 1.10 7.92 2.17
CA ILE A 58 -0.16 7.43 1.61
C ILE A 58 -0.95 8.61 1.06
N GLY A 59 -0.96 8.73 -0.26
CA GLY A 59 -1.75 9.72 -0.98
C GLY A 59 -3.24 9.35 -0.99
N LEU A 60 -4.06 10.13 -0.31
CA LEU A 60 -5.52 9.96 -0.29
C LEU A 60 -6.17 10.97 -1.23
N SER A 61 -6.85 10.49 -2.29
CA SER A 61 -7.53 11.36 -3.26
C SER A 61 -8.55 12.28 -2.59
N SER A 62 -8.54 13.58 -2.91
CA SER A 62 -9.58 14.52 -2.48
C SER A 62 -10.92 14.21 -3.15
N ASP A 63 -12.01 14.70 -2.55
CA ASP A 63 -13.34 14.55 -3.16
C ASP A 63 -13.42 15.24 -4.54
N ASN A 64 -12.66 16.33 -4.71
CA ASN A 64 -12.57 17.05 -5.98
C ASN A 64 -11.84 16.23 -7.05
N LEU A 65 -10.65 15.71 -6.71
CA LEU A 65 -9.85 14.87 -7.61
C LEU A 65 -10.66 13.65 -8.08
N VAL A 66 -11.39 13.02 -7.16
CA VAL A 66 -12.24 11.87 -7.46
C VAL A 66 -13.32 12.24 -8.48
N LYS A 67 -14.03 13.35 -8.27
CA LYS A 67 -15.16 13.76 -9.10
C LYS A 67 -14.73 14.31 -10.46
N GLU A 68 -13.70 15.15 -10.49
CA GLU A 68 -13.35 15.94 -11.68
C GLU A 68 -12.31 15.29 -12.61
N ARG A 69 -11.55 14.31 -12.10
CA ARG A 69 -10.43 13.71 -12.86
C ARG A 69 -10.49 12.20 -12.89
N LEU A 70 -10.79 11.56 -11.75
CA LEU A 70 -10.87 10.10 -11.70
C LEU A 70 -12.22 9.57 -12.17
N MET A 71 -13.26 10.42 -12.21
CA MET A 71 -14.63 10.08 -12.61
C MET A 71 -15.17 8.85 -11.84
N LYS A 72 -14.79 8.71 -10.57
CA LYS A 72 -15.19 7.58 -9.71
C LYS A 72 -16.39 7.96 -8.83
N LYS A 73 -17.27 6.99 -8.58
CA LYS A 73 -18.30 7.12 -7.55
C LYS A 73 -17.68 6.88 -6.16
N ILE A 74 -17.98 7.77 -5.23
CA ILE A 74 -17.62 7.64 -3.81
C ILE A 74 -18.86 7.81 -2.94
N ASN A 75 -18.89 7.06 -1.84
CA ASN A 75 -19.95 7.15 -0.84
C ASN A 75 -19.51 7.96 0.38
N ASN A 76 -18.20 8.07 0.61
CA ASN A 76 -17.61 8.69 1.79
C ASN A 76 -16.82 9.95 1.42
N SER A 77 -16.96 10.99 2.26
CA SER A 77 -16.14 12.20 2.13
C SER A 77 -14.67 11.91 2.40
N TYR A 78 -13.78 12.81 1.99
CA TYR A 78 -12.36 12.71 2.25
C TYR A 78 -12.04 12.45 3.73
N GLU A 79 -12.68 13.16 4.65
CA GLU A 79 -12.43 13.01 6.08
C GLU A 79 -12.87 11.63 6.61
N VAL A 80 -14.02 11.12 6.15
CA VAL A 80 -14.47 9.77 6.52
C VAL A 80 -13.51 8.71 5.99
N ARG A 81 -13.07 8.84 4.73
CA ARG A 81 -12.09 7.93 4.13
C ARG A 81 -10.75 7.97 4.86
N LYS A 82 -10.29 9.15 5.25
CA LYS A 82 -9.07 9.34 6.05
C LYS A 82 -9.18 8.64 7.41
N GLN A 83 -10.28 8.85 8.14
CA GLN A 83 -10.51 8.20 9.43
C GLN A 83 -10.56 6.68 9.31
N ASN A 84 -11.24 6.16 8.28
CA ASN A 84 -11.29 4.71 8.03
C ASN A 84 -9.92 4.13 7.68
N LEU A 85 -9.13 4.87 6.88
CA LEU A 85 -7.78 4.47 6.52
C LEU A 85 -6.85 4.41 7.74
N VAL A 86 -6.89 5.41 8.62
CA VAL A 86 -6.13 5.40 9.89
C VAL A 86 -6.49 4.17 10.73
N LYS A 87 -7.78 3.90 10.91
CA LYS A 87 -8.25 2.72 11.67
C LYS A 87 -7.73 1.41 11.07
N ILE A 88 -7.79 1.26 9.74
CA ILE A 88 -7.30 0.05 9.08
C ILE A 88 -5.78 -0.09 9.20
N ILE A 89 -5.01 1.00 9.11
CA ILE A 89 -3.55 0.94 9.31
C ILE A 89 -3.23 0.50 10.75
N GLU A 90 -3.92 1.06 11.74
CA GLU A 90 -3.76 0.67 13.14
C GLU A 90 -4.07 -0.82 13.35
N MET A 91 -5.19 -1.31 12.81
CA MET A 91 -5.64 -2.69 12.99
C MET A 91 -4.82 -3.72 12.22
N GLU A 92 -4.45 -3.45 10.97
CA GLU A 92 -3.85 -4.42 10.05
C GLU A 92 -2.32 -4.36 9.98
N VAL A 93 -1.73 -3.22 10.34
CA VAL A 93 -0.29 -2.97 10.22
C VAL A 93 0.33 -2.65 11.58
N GLY A 94 -0.33 -1.82 12.41
CA GLY A 94 0.18 -1.42 13.72
C GLY A 94 1.42 -0.52 13.68
N SER A 95 1.65 0.21 12.58
CA SER A 95 2.79 1.12 12.43
C SER A 95 2.38 2.58 12.59
N ASN A 96 3.27 3.39 13.19
CA ASN A 96 3.13 4.85 13.31
C ASN A 96 4.07 5.62 12.34
N PHE A 97 4.86 4.91 11.53
CA PHE A 97 5.81 5.52 10.60
C PHE A 97 5.19 5.78 9.23
N TYR A 98 4.18 6.64 9.20
CA TYR A 98 3.50 7.03 7.97
C TYR A 98 2.93 8.44 8.01
N GLU A 99 2.63 8.96 6.83
CA GLU A 99 1.85 10.18 6.64
C GLU A 99 0.71 9.92 5.66
N ILE A 100 -0.47 10.50 5.91
CA ILE A 100 -1.55 10.56 4.92
C ILE A 100 -1.59 11.97 4.35
N THR A 101 -1.28 12.09 3.07
CA THR A 101 -1.27 13.38 2.34
C THR A 101 -2.48 13.46 1.43
N LYS A 102 -3.18 14.59 1.44
CA LYS A 102 -4.31 14.85 0.54
C LYS A 102 -3.80 15.04 -0.89
N LEU A 103 -4.36 14.29 -1.84
CA LEU A 103 -4.05 14.44 -3.26
C LEU A 103 -5.13 15.26 -3.97
N GLU A 104 -4.72 16.39 -4.54
CA GLU A 104 -5.56 17.21 -5.43
C GLU A 104 -5.26 16.94 -6.92
N ASP A 105 -4.21 16.15 -7.20
CA ASP A 105 -3.81 15.67 -8.54
C ASP A 105 -3.48 14.17 -8.48
N VAL A 106 -3.55 13.46 -9.63
CA VAL A 106 -3.36 12.00 -9.73
C VAL A 106 -2.01 11.54 -9.16
N PHE A 107 -0.94 12.30 -9.39
CA PHE A 107 0.36 12.04 -8.79
C PHE A 107 0.67 13.04 -7.68
N GLY A 108 0.25 14.30 -7.87
CA GLY A 108 0.54 15.39 -6.95
C GLY A 108 2.04 15.63 -6.76
N PRO A 109 2.41 16.57 -5.86
CA PRO A 109 3.81 16.81 -5.53
C PRO A 109 4.48 15.62 -4.82
N LEU A 110 3.69 14.70 -4.28
CA LEU A 110 4.14 13.55 -3.50
C LEU A 110 5.12 12.67 -4.29
N MET A 111 4.77 12.29 -5.53
CA MET A 111 5.61 11.42 -6.36
C MET A 111 6.88 12.10 -6.89
N PHE A 112 7.00 13.41 -6.73
CA PHE A 112 8.15 14.21 -7.15
C PHE A 112 8.98 14.74 -5.97
N SER A 113 8.71 14.24 -4.76
CA SER A 113 9.59 14.47 -3.62
C SER A 113 10.90 13.70 -3.80
N GLU A 114 12.02 14.35 -3.45
CA GLU A 114 13.34 13.70 -3.36
C GLU A 114 13.38 12.62 -2.28
N LYS A 115 12.48 12.67 -1.30
CA LYS A 115 12.42 11.68 -0.23
C LYS A 115 11.96 10.32 -0.72
N VAL A 116 11.08 10.29 -1.73
CA VAL A 116 10.46 9.04 -2.23
C VAL A 116 11.46 8.30 -3.10
N ASP A 117 11.73 7.05 -2.74
CA ASP A 117 12.64 6.13 -3.45
C ASP A 117 11.92 4.88 -4.00
N CYS A 118 10.66 4.65 -3.62
CA CYS A 118 9.83 3.56 -4.14
C CYS A 118 8.35 3.96 -4.28
N MET A 119 7.71 3.51 -5.36
CA MET A 119 6.26 3.56 -5.53
C MET A 119 5.67 2.15 -5.46
N VAL A 120 4.66 1.96 -4.60
CA VAL A 120 3.86 0.74 -4.54
C VAL A 120 2.51 0.98 -5.21
N ALA A 121 2.15 0.07 -6.12
CA ALA A 121 0.91 0.15 -6.89
C ALA A 121 0.36 -1.25 -7.20
N SER A 122 -0.92 -1.35 -7.53
CA SER A 122 -1.49 -2.62 -8.02
C SER A 122 -0.93 -2.96 -9.40
N THR A 123 -1.05 -4.21 -9.85
CA THR A 123 -0.75 -4.60 -11.24
C THR A 123 -1.55 -3.79 -12.26
N GLU A 124 -2.75 -3.33 -11.90
CA GLU A 124 -3.55 -2.42 -12.73
C GLU A 124 -2.92 -1.03 -12.90
N THR A 125 -2.21 -0.53 -11.90
CA THR A 125 -1.77 0.89 -11.87
C THR A 125 -0.26 1.08 -11.86
N SER A 126 0.52 0.01 -11.79
CA SER A 126 1.99 0.04 -11.79
C SER A 126 2.56 0.61 -13.09
N TYR A 127 1.86 0.47 -14.22
CA TYR A 127 2.28 1.06 -15.50
C TYR A 127 2.47 2.59 -15.42
N LYS A 128 1.76 3.26 -14.50
CA LYS A 128 1.89 4.70 -14.25
C LYS A 128 3.27 5.08 -13.71
N GLY A 129 3.98 4.14 -13.07
CA GLY A 129 5.33 4.34 -12.56
C GLY A 129 6.34 4.70 -13.66
N LYS A 130 6.13 4.20 -14.89
CA LYS A 130 6.96 4.60 -16.04
C LYS A 130 6.85 6.10 -16.30
N HIS A 131 5.61 6.61 -16.35
CA HIS A 131 5.36 8.04 -16.56
C HIS A 131 5.93 8.88 -15.40
N VAL A 132 5.79 8.42 -14.15
CA VAL A 132 6.40 9.08 -12.98
C VAL A 132 7.91 9.21 -13.17
N ASN A 133 8.60 8.13 -13.54
CA ASN A 133 10.04 8.15 -13.77
C ASN A 133 10.45 9.04 -14.95
N GLU A 134 9.70 9.05 -16.05
CA GLU A 134 9.92 9.97 -17.18
C GLU A 134 9.83 11.45 -16.76
N VAL A 135 8.87 11.80 -15.90
CA VAL A 135 8.74 13.16 -15.36
C VAL A 135 9.87 13.47 -14.38
N ARG A 136 10.21 12.54 -13.47
CA ARG A 136 11.31 12.70 -12.50
C ARG A 136 12.64 12.96 -13.21
N THR A 137 12.97 12.20 -14.25
CA THR A 137 14.19 12.42 -15.05
C THR A 137 14.21 13.80 -15.68
N ARG A 138 13.09 14.29 -16.24
CA ARG A 138 13.00 15.65 -16.80
C ARG A 138 13.18 16.75 -15.76
N MET A 139 12.86 16.47 -14.50
CA MET A 139 13.05 17.37 -13.36
C MET A 139 14.45 17.23 -12.73
N GLY A 140 15.32 16.34 -13.22
CA GLY A 140 16.63 16.07 -12.63
C GLY A 140 16.57 15.21 -11.36
N LEU A 141 15.43 14.56 -11.08
CA LEU A 141 15.25 13.69 -9.92
C LEU A 141 15.67 12.25 -10.24
N PRO A 142 16.23 11.50 -9.27
CA PRO A 142 16.48 10.07 -9.42
C PRO A 142 15.17 9.33 -9.71
N VAL A 143 15.23 8.33 -10.58
CA VAL A 143 14.11 7.40 -10.79
C VAL A 143 13.86 6.58 -9.51
N ILE A 144 12.63 6.14 -9.31
CA ILE A 144 12.21 5.32 -8.18
C ILE A 144 11.91 3.89 -8.63
N ASP A 145 12.08 2.95 -7.70
CA ASP A 145 11.63 1.57 -7.91
C ASP A 145 10.10 1.52 -7.96
N ILE A 146 9.54 0.66 -8.82
CA ILE A 146 8.11 0.42 -8.92
C ILE A 146 7.82 -1.01 -8.45
N VAL A 147 7.16 -1.14 -7.30
CA VAL A 147 6.74 -2.43 -6.76
C VAL A 147 5.27 -2.65 -7.05
N SER A 148 4.98 -3.73 -7.77
CA SER A 148 3.62 -4.10 -8.15
C SER A 148 3.05 -5.17 -7.23
N VAL A 149 1.81 -4.96 -6.77
CA VAL A 149 1.05 -5.92 -5.96
C VAL A 149 -0.09 -6.50 -6.78
N GLU A 150 -0.16 -7.83 -6.82
CA GLU A 150 -1.23 -8.59 -7.46
C GLU A 150 -2.62 -8.17 -6.95
N LEU A 151 -3.60 -8.07 -7.84
CA LEU A 151 -4.98 -7.83 -7.46
C LEU A 151 -5.54 -9.06 -6.76
N LYS A 152 -6.18 -8.86 -5.60
CA LYS A 152 -6.97 -9.93 -4.98
C LYS A 152 -8.24 -10.18 -5.77
N LEU A 153 -8.49 -11.45 -6.04
CA LEU A 153 -9.69 -11.92 -6.73
C LEU A 153 -10.78 -12.26 -5.72
N ALA A 154 -12.02 -11.99 -6.10
CA ALA A 154 -13.20 -12.44 -5.38
C ALA A 154 -13.46 -13.93 -5.66
N GLN A 155 -14.45 -14.52 -4.98
CA GLN A 155 -14.84 -15.92 -5.13
C GLN A 155 -15.26 -16.29 -6.57
N ASP A 156 -15.72 -15.33 -7.35
CA ASP A 156 -16.04 -15.50 -8.78
C ASP A 156 -14.84 -15.35 -9.72
N GLY A 157 -13.63 -15.20 -9.18
CA GLY A 157 -12.38 -15.08 -9.96
C GLY A 157 -12.13 -13.70 -10.56
N LEU A 158 -13.04 -12.74 -10.36
CA LEU A 158 -12.86 -11.37 -10.85
C LEU A 158 -12.20 -10.48 -9.78
N PRO A 159 -11.43 -9.43 -10.14
CA PRO A 159 -10.81 -8.55 -9.18
C PRO A 159 -11.79 -7.91 -8.18
N ILE A 160 -11.37 -7.80 -6.92
CA ILE A 160 -12.11 -7.08 -5.88
C ILE A 160 -11.95 -5.58 -6.11
N SER A 161 -13.05 -4.83 -6.10
CA SER A 161 -13.02 -3.37 -6.17
C SER A 161 -14.18 -2.74 -5.39
N SER A 162 -14.00 -1.51 -4.92
CA SER A 162 -15.07 -0.75 -4.26
C SER A 162 -16.32 -0.59 -5.12
N SER A 163 -16.21 -0.60 -6.45
CA SER A 163 -17.37 -0.51 -7.35
C SER A 163 -18.26 -1.74 -7.27
N ARG A 164 -17.67 -2.92 -7.22
CA ARG A 164 -18.39 -4.19 -7.07
C ARG A 164 -19.01 -4.34 -5.70
N ILE A 165 -18.31 -3.87 -4.66
CA ILE A 165 -18.85 -3.82 -3.30
C ILE A 165 -20.04 -2.87 -3.21
N ARG A 166 -19.96 -1.68 -3.81
CA ARG A 166 -21.11 -0.75 -3.90
C ARG A 166 -22.29 -1.34 -4.67
N ALA A 167 -22.02 -2.16 -5.69
CA ALA A 167 -23.05 -2.83 -6.47
C ALA A 167 -23.65 -4.05 -5.74
N ASN A 168 -23.22 -4.35 -4.50
CA ASN A 168 -23.62 -5.55 -3.75
C ASN A 168 -23.34 -6.85 -4.52
N GLU A 169 -22.31 -6.88 -5.36
CA GLU A 169 -21.87 -8.11 -6.03
C GLU A 169 -21.05 -8.98 -5.08
N ILE A 170 -20.20 -8.34 -4.27
CA ILE A 170 -19.25 -8.97 -3.35
C ILE A 170 -19.14 -8.16 -2.06
N ASP A 171 -18.71 -8.79 -0.97
CA ASP A 171 -18.31 -8.09 0.25
C ASP A 171 -16.84 -7.61 0.19
N GLN A 172 -16.37 -6.97 1.27
CA GLN A 172 -15.00 -6.43 1.39
C GLN A 172 -13.90 -7.50 1.42
N MET A 173 -14.27 -8.76 1.67
CA MET A 173 -13.37 -9.92 1.66
C MET A 173 -13.38 -10.64 0.30
N GLY A 174 -14.30 -10.28 -0.60
CA GLY A 174 -14.45 -10.89 -1.92
C GLY A 174 -15.43 -12.07 -1.95
N ASN A 175 -16.24 -12.27 -0.92
CA ASN A 175 -17.30 -13.28 -0.96
C ASN A 175 -18.44 -12.79 -1.86
N THR A 176 -18.94 -13.64 -2.77
CA THR A 176 -20.08 -13.27 -3.62
C THR A 176 -21.36 -13.15 -2.81
N ILE A 177 -22.08 -12.05 -2.98
CA ILE A 177 -23.37 -11.84 -2.34
C ILE A 177 -24.42 -12.50 -3.24
N LYS A 178 -24.91 -13.67 -2.84
CA LYS A 178 -26.01 -14.33 -3.55
C LYS A 178 -27.28 -13.52 -3.34
N ASN A 179 -27.77 -12.84 -4.38
CA ASN A 179 -29.13 -12.34 -4.38
C ASN A 179 -30.08 -13.55 -4.29
N LYS A 180 -30.72 -13.75 -3.14
CA LYS A 180 -31.93 -14.57 -3.07
C LYS A 180 -32.96 -13.87 -3.96
N LYS A 181 -33.20 -14.45 -5.14
CA LYS A 181 -34.44 -14.19 -5.89
C LYS A 181 -35.62 -14.74 -5.09
#